data_AF-A0A2H0A772-F1
#
_entry.id   AF-A0A2H0A772-F1
#
_cell.length_a   1.000
_cell.length_b   1.000
_cell.length_c   1.000
_cell.angle_alpha   90.00
_cell.angle_beta   90.00
_cell.angle_gamma   90.00
#
_symmetry.space_group_name_H-M   'P 1'
#
loop_
_entity.id
_entity.type
_entity.pdbx_description
1 polymer ?
#
loop_
_entity_poly.entity_id
_entity_poly.type
_entity_poly.pdbx_seq_one_letter_code
_entity_poly.pdbx_strand_id
1 'polypeptide(L)'
;MDFRYYKTVKDPESDNVFIIGSMRDPVNWEFRITFSPEDVPGLIKTFINFSLLKLMIKNIPRYFIYLWNRKKFIEPGGVDLEKKVNEAYEQVMYGRRPGDRHSRAGA
;
A
#
# COMPACT_ATOMS: atom_id res chain seq x y z
N MET A 1 -4.54 -7.20 -11.78
CA MET A 1 -4.08 -6.53 -10.54
C MET A 1 -3.66 -5.13 -10.89
N ASP A 2 -4.50 -4.16 -10.56
CA ASP A 2 -4.29 -2.74 -10.86
C ASP A 2 -4.04 -1.93 -9.58
N PHE A 3 -2.77 -1.65 -9.28
CA PHE A 3 -2.33 -0.86 -8.10
C PHE A 3 -2.18 0.63 -8.40
N ARG A 4 -2.68 1.13 -9.53
CA ARG A 4 -2.33 2.48 -10.01
C ARG A 4 -3.04 3.61 -9.26
N TYR A 5 -4.08 3.30 -8.48
CA TYR A 5 -4.83 4.26 -7.68
C TYR A 5 -4.28 4.27 -6.26
N TYR A 6 -3.30 5.12 -6.00
CA TYR A 6 -2.69 5.26 -4.69
C TYR A 6 -2.24 6.70 -4.41
N LYS A 7 -2.09 7.00 -3.13
CA LYS A 7 -1.53 8.22 -2.57
C LYS A 7 -0.36 7.84 -1.68
N THR A 8 0.74 8.57 -1.82
CA THR A 8 1.88 8.48 -0.91
C THR A 8 1.77 9.60 0.12
N VAL A 9 1.80 9.25 1.40
CA VAL A 9 1.74 10.18 2.53
C VAL A 9 2.99 9.96 3.37
N LYS A 10 3.69 11.04 3.72
CA LYS A 10 4.82 10.98 4.65
C LYS A 10 4.30 11.27 6.05
N ASP A 11 4.65 10.43 7.01
CA ASP A 11 4.42 10.69 8.42
C ASP A 11 5.43 11.74 8.91
N PRO A 12 4.99 12.94 9.35
CA PRO A 12 5.88 13.96 9.87
C PRO A 12 6.46 13.58 11.25
N GLU A 13 5.86 12.66 12.00
CA GLU A 13 6.28 12.33 13.37
C GLU A 13 7.25 11.16 13.43
N SER A 14 7.12 10.18 12.53
CA SER A 14 7.86 8.92 12.63
C SER A 14 8.77 8.62 11.42
N ASP A 15 8.96 9.57 10.50
CA ASP A 15 9.69 9.43 9.22
C ASP A 15 9.22 8.25 8.34
N ASN A 16 8.04 7.69 8.65
CA ASN A 16 7.45 6.60 7.90
C ASN A 16 6.85 7.12 6.59
N VAL A 17 6.83 6.26 5.58
CA VAL A 17 6.12 6.53 4.32
C VAL A 17 4.96 5.56 4.20
N PHE A 18 3.75 6.10 4.10
CA PHE A 18 2.54 5.34 3.84
C PHE A 18 2.19 5.41 2.36
N ILE A 19 1.91 4.25 1.76
CA ILE A 19 1.25 4.14 0.46
C ILE A 19 -0.15 3.61 0.70
N ILE A 20 -1.15 4.47 0.48
CA ILE A 20 -2.56 4.14 0.67
C ILE A 20 -3.19 4.09 -0.71
N GLY A 21 -3.85 2.99 -1.05
CA GLY A 21 -4.44 2.85 -2.37
C GLY A 21 -5.60 1.88 -2.43
N SER A 22 -6.24 1.85 -3.60
CA SER A 22 -7.27 0.89 -3.94
C SER A 22 -6.88 0.10 -5.20
N MET A 23 -7.01 -1.21 -5.13
CA MET A 23 -7.00 -2.09 -6.29
C MET A 23 -8.42 -2.18 -6.84
N ARG A 24 -8.58 -2.06 -8.17
CA ARG A 24 -9.91 -2.10 -8.83
C ARG A 24 -10.16 -3.33 -9.71
N ASP A 25 -9.12 -4.14 -9.97
CA ASP A 25 -9.19 -5.32 -10.86
C ASP A 25 -8.08 -6.31 -10.48
N PRO A 26 -8.37 -7.60 -10.20
CA PRO A 26 -9.65 -8.33 -10.36
C PRO A 26 -10.61 -8.23 -9.18
N VAL A 27 -10.18 -7.61 -8.08
CA VAL A 27 -10.99 -7.43 -6.87
C VAL A 27 -10.81 -6.01 -6.36
N ASN A 28 -11.89 -5.44 -5.84
CA ASN A 28 -11.87 -4.14 -5.16
C ASN A 28 -11.30 -4.31 -3.75
N TRP A 29 -10.01 -4.01 -3.57
CA TRP A 29 -9.33 -4.07 -2.27
C TRP A 29 -8.68 -2.74 -1.92
N GLU A 30 -8.75 -2.35 -0.66
CA GLU A 30 -8.03 -1.19 -0.11
C GLU A 30 -6.76 -1.67 0.60
N PHE A 31 -5.65 -0.97 0.40
CA PHE A 31 -4.37 -1.34 0.98
C PHE A 31 -3.66 -0.13 1.59
N ARG A 32 -2.93 -0.40 2.68
CA ARG A 32 -1.97 0.51 3.30
C ARG A 32 -0.65 -0.23 3.43
N ILE A 33 0.38 0.27 2.76
CA ILE A 33 1.76 -0.21 2.89
C ILE A 33 2.52 0.82 3.70
N THR A 34 3.16 0.38 4.78
CA THR A 34 4.01 1.22 5.63
C THR A 34 5.46 0.88 5.34
N PHE A 35 6.25 1.89 5.02
CA PHE A 35 7.70 1.79 4.93
C PHE A 35 8.32 2.52 6.11
N SER A 36 9.05 1.77 6.92
CA SER A 36 9.83 2.28 8.03
C SER A 36 11.29 2.53 7.61
N PRO A 37 12.02 3.42 8.28
CA PRO A 37 13.44 3.65 8.01
C PRO A 37 14.29 2.36 8.08
N GLU A 38 13.87 1.42 8.92
CA GLU A 38 14.51 0.12 9.11
C GLU A 38 14.32 -0.83 7.91
N ASP A 39 13.34 -0.57 7.05
CA ASP A 39 13.09 -1.36 5.83
C ASP A 39 14.04 -0.98 4.69
N VAL A 40 14.69 0.18 4.76
CA VAL A 40 15.56 0.73 3.70
C VAL A 40 16.68 -0.24 3.30
N PRO A 41 17.43 -0.88 4.21
CA PRO A 41 18.44 -1.86 3.85
C PRO A 41 17.87 -3.08 3.12
N GLY A 42 16.68 -3.55 3.50
CA GLY A 42 15.99 -4.67 2.87
C GLY A 42 15.52 -4.33 1.45
N LEU A 43 15.03 -3.11 1.26
CA LEU A 43 14.66 -2.58 -0.06
C LEU A 43 15.89 -2.47 -0.95
N ILE A 44 16.98 -1.86 -0.47
CA ILE A 44 18.23 -1.73 -1.22
C ILE A 44 18.74 -3.11 -1.67
N LYS A 45 18.74 -4.09 -0.77
CA LYS A 45 19.14 -5.48 -1.08
C LYS A 45 18.28 -6.10 -2.19
N THR A 46 16.98 -5.83 -2.16
CA THR A 46 16.05 -6.27 -3.20
C THR A 46 16.32 -5.58 -4.53
N PHE A 47 16.59 -4.28 -4.53
CA PHE A 47 16.91 -3.50 -5.74
C PHE A 47 18.23 -3.93 -6.40
N ILE A 48 19.21 -4.37 -5.62
CA ILE A 48 20.52 -4.83 -6.14
C ILE A 48 20.45 -6.26 -6.69
N ASN A 49 19.33 -6.97 -6.54
CA ASN A 49 19.17 -8.30 -7.11
C ASN A 49 19.23 -8.23 -8.65
N PHE A 50 20.31 -8.75 -9.23
CA PHE A 50 20.60 -8.69 -10.66
C PHE A 50 19.46 -9.28 -11.53
N SER A 51 18.79 -10.33 -11.05
CA SER A 51 17.66 -10.94 -11.75
C SER A 51 16.46 -10.00 -11.83
N LEU A 52 16.18 -9.26 -10.74
CA LEU A 52 15.12 -8.24 -10.71
C LEU A 52 15.51 -7.02 -11.55
N LEU A 53 16.77 -6.59 -11.50
CA LEU A 53 17.28 -5.49 -12.31
C LEU A 53 17.17 -5.80 -13.81
N LYS A 54 17.52 -7.01 -14.23
CA LYS A 54 17.37 -7.46 -15.63
C LYS A 54 15.90 -7.45 -16.06
N LEU A 55 14.99 -7.89 -15.19
CA LEU A 55 13.55 -7.88 -15.46
C LEU A 55 13.01 -6.45 -15.57
N MET A 56 13.45 -5.55 -14.68
CA MET A 56 13.15 -4.13 -14.71
C MET A 56 13.59 -3.51 -16.04
N ILE A 57 14.87 -3.66 -16.40
CA ILE A 57 15.46 -3.08 -17.62
C ILE A 57 14.70 -3.54 -18.87
N LYS A 58 14.36 -4.83 -18.96
CA LYS A 58 13.60 -5.38 -20.09
C LYS A 58 12.22 -4.71 -20.27
N ASN A 59 11.63 -4.20 -19.19
CA ASN A 59 10.29 -3.60 -19.20
C ASN A 59 10.28 -2.06 -19.12
N ILE A 60 11.46 -1.42 -19.02
CA ILE A 60 11.60 0.05 -18.99
C ILE A 60 10.83 0.76 -20.11
N PRO A 61 10.87 0.33 -21.40
CA PRO A 61 10.19 1.03 -22.47
C PRO A 61 8.67 1.09 -22.29
N ARG A 62 8.08 -0.01 -21.80
CA ARG A 62 6.63 -0.09 -21.49
C ARG A 62 6.27 0.82 -20.33
N TYR A 63 7.16 0.94 -19.35
CA TYR A 63 6.98 1.81 -18.20
C TYR A 63 7.08 3.30 -18.55
N PHE A 64 7.97 3.68 -19.47
CA PHE A 64 8.05 5.06 -19.97
C PHE A 64 6.75 5.51 -20.66
N ILE A 65 6.17 4.66 -21.51
CA ILE A 65 4.87 4.94 -22.15
C ILE A 65 3.77 5.07 -21.09
N TYR A 66 3.82 4.24 -20.04
CA TYR A 66 2.89 4.31 -18.92
C TYR A 66 3.01 5.63 -18.13
N LEU A 67 4.23 6.04 -17.78
CA LEU A 67 4.50 7.28 -17.05
C LEU A 67 4.02 8.52 -17.82
N TRP A 68 4.10 8.50 -19.15
CA TRP A 68 3.60 9.58 -20.00
C TRP A 68 2.06 9.71 -19.92
N ASN A 69 1.36 8.61 -19.70
CA ASN A 69 -0.09 8.55 -19.55
C ASN A 69 -0.58 8.64 -18.09
N ARG A 70 0.30 8.94 -17.12
CA ARG A 70 -0.01 8.90 -15.68
C ARG A 70 -1.18 9.78 -15.25
N LYS A 71 -1.44 10.88 -15.96
CA LYS A 71 -2.54 11.81 -15.65
C LYS A 71 -3.93 11.17 -15.74
N LYS A 72 -4.07 10.01 -16.40
CA LYS A 72 -5.31 9.24 -16.47
C LYS A 72 -5.63 8.44 -15.20
N PHE A 73 -4.65 8.22 -14.33
CA PHE A 73 -4.77 7.36 -13.14
C PHE A 73 -4.79 8.14 -11.82
N ILE A 74 -4.85 9.47 -11.90
CA ILE A 74 -5.15 10.31 -10.75
C ILE A 74 -6.65 10.16 -10.48
N GLU A 75 -7.02 9.69 -9.29
CA GLU A 75 -8.44 9.47 -8.95
C GLU A 75 -9.26 10.74 -9.20
N PRO A 76 -10.36 10.69 -9.99
CA PRO A 76 -11.18 11.85 -10.34
C PRO A 76 -12.05 12.39 -9.18
N GLY A 77 -11.78 11.98 -7.94
CA GLY A 77 -12.50 12.44 -6.76
C GLY A 77 -11.61 12.25 -5.54
N GLY A 78 -10.95 13.32 -5.12
CA GLY A 78 -10.14 13.37 -3.90
C GLY A 78 -10.98 13.30 -2.62
N VAL A 79 -11.85 12.29 -2.50
CA VAL A 79 -12.74 12.11 -1.37
C VAL A 79 -12.30 10.87 -0.60
N ASP A 80 -11.63 11.13 0.52
CA ASP A 80 -11.58 10.30 1.73
C ASP A 80 -11.03 8.86 1.62
N LEU A 81 -10.29 8.51 0.57
CA LEU A 81 -9.64 7.19 0.47
C LEU A 81 -8.69 6.95 1.67
N GLU A 82 -7.94 7.97 2.05
CA GLU A 82 -7.05 7.94 3.22
C GLU A 82 -7.80 7.65 4.52
N LYS A 83 -8.92 8.33 4.74
CA LYS A 83 -9.75 8.14 5.93
C LYS A 83 -10.40 6.76 5.96
N LYS A 84 -10.97 6.32 4.83
CA LYS A 84 -11.60 5.00 4.71
C LYS A 84 -10.62 3.87 4.95
N VAL A 85 -9.42 3.95 4.36
CA VAL A 85 -8.38 2.93 4.56
C VAL A 85 -7.85 2.97 6.00
N ASN A 86 -7.66 4.17 6.58
CA ASN A 86 -7.21 4.27 7.96
C ASN A 86 -8.26 3.74 8.95
N GLU A 87 -9.55 4.02 8.75
CA GLU A 87 -10.65 3.46 9.56
C GLU A 87 -10.70 1.93 9.45
N ALA A 88 -10.60 1.37 8.24
CA ALA A 88 -10.56 -0.08 8.04
C ALA A 88 -9.30 -0.71 8.68
N TYR A 89 -8.15 -0.06 8.56
CA TYR A 89 -6.90 -0.50 9.16
C TYR A 89 -6.99 -0.50 10.69
N GLU A 90 -7.53 0.56 11.29
CA GLU A 90 -7.75 0.64 12.73
C GLU A 90 -8.75 -0.40 13.21
N GLN A 91 -9.82 -0.66 12.46
CA GLN A 91 -10.76 -1.74 12.77
C GLN A 91 -10.09 -3.12 12.75
N VAL A 92 -9.17 -3.38 11.84
CA VAL A 92 -8.45 -4.66 11.78
C VAL A 92 -7.37 -4.79 12.86
N MET A 93 -6.63 -3.72 13.12
CA MET A 93 -5.50 -3.73 14.05
C MET A 93 -5.92 -3.56 15.51
N TYR A 94 -6.94 -2.75 15.77
CA TYR A 94 -7.41 -2.38 17.12
C TYR A 94 -8.85 -2.80 17.39
N GLY A 95 -9.64 -3.15 16.37
CA GLY A 95 -10.94 -3.74 16.57
C GLY A 95 -10.80 -5.09 17.25
N ARG A 96 -11.52 -5.26 18.37
CA ARG A 96 -11.58 -6.51 19.14
C ARG A 96 -11.77 -7.70 18.19
N ARG A 97 -10.87 -8.67 18.27
CA ARG A 97 -11.04 -9.97 17.62
C ARG A 97 -12.43 -10.50 17.98
N PRO A 98 -13.30 -10.84 17.00
CA PRO A 98 -14.54 -11.56 17.27
C PRO A 98 -14.17 -12.98 17.73
N GLY A 99 -13.83 -13.11 19.01
CA GLY A 99 -13.30 -14.35 19.61
C GLY A 99 -13.04 -14.24 21.11
N ASP A 100 -12.79 -13.03 21.64
CA ASP A 100 -12.50 -12.83 23.08
C ASP A 100 -13.72 -12.83 24.01
N ARG A 101 -14.89 -13.30 23.55
CA ARG A 101 -16.12 -13.39 24.35
C ARG A 101 -16.37 -14.75 25.01
N HIS A 102 -15.46 -15.71 24.92
CA HIS A 102 -15.70 -17.09 25.38
C HIS A 102 -14.69 -17.64 26.39
N SER A 103 -14.16 -16.80 27.28
CA SER A 103 -13.31 -17.30 28.38
C SER A 103 -13.65 -16.75 29.77
N ARG A 104 -14.80 -16.09 29.95
CA ARG A 104 -15.29 -15.67 31.27
C ARG A 104 -16.81 -15.78 31.39
N ALA A 105 -17.31 -17.01 31.37
CA ALA A 105 -18.61 -17.36 31.93
C ALA A 105 -18.55 -18.86 32.29
N GLY A 106 -18.16 -19.15 33.53
CA GLY A 106 -17.99 -20.53 34.00
C GLY A 106 -17.00 -20.67 35.15
N ALA A 107 -17.14 -19.82 36.17
CA ALA A 107 -16.68 -20.06 37.53
C ALA A 107 -17.86 -19.78 38.45
#